data_AF-A0A1G6KSW4-F1
#
_entry.id   AF-A0A1G6KSW4-F1
#
_cell.length_a   1.000
_cell.length_b   1.000
_cell.length_c   1.000
_cell.angle_alpha   90.00
_cell.angle_beta   90.00
_cell.angle_gamma   90.00
#
_symmetry.space_group_name_H-M   'P 1'
#
loop_
_entity.id
_entity.type
_entity.pdbx_description
1 polymer ?
#
loop_
_entity_poly.entity_id
_entity_poly.type
_entity_poly.pdbx_seq_one_letter_code
_entity_poly.pdbx_strand_id
1 'polypeptide(L)'
;MVYSRWSPLIERAVYDLMREEDNKVKWHANGDTARSVIKFQYTVYKTLKSDKIKSDILLLYCDLPDNYLEIRELQIEEFKKHIDITTKLYIDTGHLMHWDRPEEIAEDVLNWFI
;
A
#
# COMPACT_ATOMS: atom_id res chain seq x y z
N MET A 1 -2.24 -12.41 -13.42
CA MET A 1 -1.28 -12.08 -12.36
C MET A 1 -1.24 -13.29 -11.44
N VAL A 2 -0.19 -14.12 -11.53
CA VAL A 2 0.03 -15.22 -10.57
C VAL A 2 1.07 -14.67 -9.61
N TYR A 3 0.73 -14.51 -8.34
CA TYR A 3 1.72 -14.14 -7.34
C TYR A 3 2.84 -15.18 -7.37
N SER A 4 4.06 -14.76 -7.68
CA SER A 4 5.23 -15.65 -7.83
C SER A 4 5.51 -16.48 -6.57
N ARG A 5 4.99 -16.03 -5.42
CA ARG A 5 5.16 -16.62 -4.09
C ARG A 5 3.90 -17.26 -3.51
N TRP A 6 2.83 -17.50 -4.28
CA TRP A 6 1.61 -18.07 -3.73
C TRP A 6 1.91 -19.37 -2.95
N SER A 7 1.40 -19.47 -1.72
CA SER A 7 1.64 -20.60 -0.83
C SER A 7 0.39 -20.91 0.00
N PRO A 8 0.25 -22.14 0.53
CA PRO A 8 -0.87 -22.47 1.41
C PRO A 8 -0.99 -21.56 2.64
N LEU A 9 0.12 -20.99 3.11
CA LEU A 9 0.12 -20.04 4.23
C LEU A 9 -0.44 -18.68 3.82
N ILE A 10 -0.08 -18.18 2.63
CA ILE A 10 -0.65 -16.94 2.07
C ILE A 10 -2.13 -17.13 1.80
N GLU A 11 -2.51 -18.28 1.23
CA GLU A 11 -3.91 -18.63 1.01
C GLU A 11 -4.70 -18.61 2.32
N ARG A 12 -4.18 -19.22 3.39
CA ARG A 12 -4.78 -19.16 4.72
C ARG A 12 -4.90 -17.73 5.25
N ALA A 13 -3.85 -16.90 5.09
CA ALA A 13 -3.85 -15.52 5.53
C ALA A 13 -4.90 -14.65 4.80
N VAL A 14 -5.19 -14.94 3.53
CA VAL A 14 -6.29 -14.28 2.80
C VAL A 14 -7.63 -14.52 3.49
N TYR A 15 -7.87 -15.73 3.99
CA TYR A 15 -9.10 -16.07 4.72
C TYR A 15 -9.18 -15.51 6.15
N ASP A 16 -8.08 -15.00 6.71
CA ASP A 16 -8.15 -14.24 7.97
C ASP A 16 -8.86 -12.89 7.76
N LEU A 17 -8.72 -12.31 6.56
CA LEU A 17 -9.29 -11.02 6.19
C LEU A 17 -10.60 -11.15 5.40
N MET A 18 -10.81 -12.26 4.70
CA MET A 18 -11.92 -12.44 3.77
C MET A 18 -12.68 -13.74 4.05
N ARG A 19 -13.99 -13.74 3.77
CA ARG A 19 -14.83 -14.93 3.84
C ARG A 19 -15.51 -15.17 2.51
N GLU A 20 -15.55 -16.41 2.07
CA GLU A 20 -16.37 -16.81 0.93
C GLU A 20 -17.76 -17.21 1.42
N GLU A 21 -18.78 -16.49 0.95
CA GLU A 21 -20.19 -16.75 1.24
C GLU A 21 -21.01 -16.45 -0.02
N ASP A 22 -21.95 -17.33 -0.38
CA ASP A 22 -22.85 -17.16 -1.52
C ASP A 22 -22.11 -16.93 -2.86
N ASN A 23 -20.99 -17.62 -3.09
CA ASN A 23 -20.08 -17.42 -4.23
C ASN A 23 -19.52 -15.98 -4.34
N LYS A 24 -19.44 -15.26 -3.21
CA LYS A 24 -18.85 -13.92 -3.12
C LYS A 24 -17.76 -13.88 -2.07
N VAL A 25 -16.70 -13.13 -2.37
CA VAL A 25 -15.66 -12.79 -1.39
C VAL A 25 -16.14 -11.57 -0.60
N LYS A 26 -16.36 -11.74 0.71
CA LYS A 26 -16.76 -10.68 1.64
C LYS A 26 -15.56 -10.31 2.51
N TRP A 27 -15.24 -9.02 2.60
CA TRP A 27 -14.26 -8.55 3.57
C TRP A 27 -14.82 -8.71 4.99
N HIS A 28 -14.05 -9.30 5.90
CA HIS A 28 -14.45 -9.58 7.28
C HIS A 28 -14.34 -8.31 8.15
N ALA A 29 -15.00 -7.23 7.74
CA ALA A 29 -15.13 -5.99 8.47
C ALA A 29 -16.61 -5.70 8.75
N ASN A 30 -16.92 -5.22 9.95
CA ASN A 30 -18.27 -4.76 10.25
C ASN A 30 -18.62 -3.48 9.45
N GLY A 31 -19.91 -3.17 9.36
CA GLY A 31 -20.37 -2.01 8.57
C GLY A 31 -19.80 -0.67 9.05
N ASP A 32 -19.51 -0.54 10.34
CA ASP A 32 -18.95 0.68 10.91
C ASP A 32 -17.49 0.87 10.51
N THR A 33 -16.68 -0.19 10.54
CA THR A 33 -15.31 -0.21 10.07
C THR A 33 -15.24 0.15 8.59
N ALA A 34 -16.03 -0.54 7.74
CA ALA A 34 -16.05 -0.28 6.31
C ALA A 34 -16.43 1.19 5.99
N ARG A 35 -17.48 1.70 6.65
CA ARG A 35 -17.93 3.09 6.49
C ARG A 35 -16.86 4.08 6.95
N SER A 36 -16.16 3.78 8.03
CA SER A 36 -15.10 4.63 8.59
C SER A 36 -13.89 4.69 7.65
N VAL A 37 -13.50 3.58 7.05
CA VAL A 37 -12.42 3.53 6.05
C VAL A 37 -12.77 4.35 4.81
N ILE A 38 -13.99 4.22 4.28
CA ILE A 38 -14.45 5.02 3.12
C ILE A 38 -14.45 6.53 3.47
N LYS A 39 -14.99 6.89 4.64
CA LYS A 39 -14.97 8.28 5.11
C LYS A 39 -13.55 8.79 5.21
N PHE A 40 -12.65 8.03 5.83
CA PHE A 40 -11.24 8.37 5.97
C PHE A 40 -10.59 8.62 4.61
N GLN A 41 -10.73 7.70 3.64
CA GLN A 41 -10.18 7.87 2.29
C GLN A 41 -10.68 9.15 1.61
N TYR A 42 -11.94 9.54 1.82
CA TYR A 42 -12.49 10.78 1.29
C TYR A 42 -12.03 12.04 2.05
N THR A 43 -11.82 11.94 3.35
CA THR A 43 -11.50 13.09 4.21
C THR A 43 -10.01 13.29 4.47
N VAL A 44 -9.16 12.30 4.17
CA VAL A 44 -7.74 12.29 4.57
C VAL A 44 -7.00 13.55 4.13
N TYR A 45 -7.22 14.01 2.90
CA TYR A 45 -6.61 15.22 2.34
C TYR A 45 -7.04 16.50 3.06
N LYS A 46 -8.21 16.50 3.73
CA LYS A 46 -8.69 17.65 4.52
C LYS A 46 -8.15 17.64 5.95
N THR A 47 -7.75 16.47 6.44
CA THR A 47 -7.33 16.26 7.83
C THR A 47 -5.82 16.12 8.00
N LEU A 48 -5.10 15.79 6.92
CA LEU A 48 -3.65 15.67 6.93
C LEU A 48 -3.03 17.05 7.14
N LYS A 49 -2.24 17.18 8.20
CA LYS A 49 -1.49 18.39 8.53
C LYS A 49 -0.05 18.17 8.13
N SER A 50 0.24 18.30 6.83
CA SER A 50 1.57 18.10 6.26
C SER A 50 2.63 18.93 6.97
N ASP A 51 2.28 20.16 7.34
CA ASP A 51 3.10 21.10 8.13
C ASP A 51 3.57 20.56 9.48
N LYS A 52 2.91 19.54 10.03
CA LYS A 52 3.25 18.93 11.32
C LYS A 52 4.16 17.72 11.21
N ILE A 53 4.38 17.21 10.00
CA ILE A 53 5.24 16.07 9.75
C ILE A 53 6.67 16.59 9.66
N LYS A 54 7.51 16.21 10.64
CA LYS A 54 8.91 16.66 10.77
C LYS A 54 9.94 15.55 10.55
N SER A 55 9.46 14.35 10.26
CA SER A 55 10.31 13.18 10.07
C SER A 55 10.64 13.02 8.61
N ASP A 56 11.84 12.54 8.32
CA ASP A 56 12.20 12.11 6.98
C ASP A 56 11.33 10.91 6.59
N ILE A 57 10.76 10.95 5.40
CA ILE A 57 9.86 9.92 4.88
C ILE A 57 10.49 9.25 3.67
N LEU A 58 10.61 7.93 3.74
CA LEU A 58 10.84 7.08 2.58
C LEU A 58 9.51 6.48 2.10
N LEU A 59 9.14 6.80 0.86
CA LEU A 59 7.99 6.25 0.18
C LEU A 59 8.43 5.21 -0.85
N LEU A 60 8.19 3.95 -0.53
CA LEU A 60 8.36 2.82 -1.44
C LEU A 60 7.08 2.63 -2.25
N TYR A 61 7.19 2.53 -3.58
CA TYR A 61 6.03 2.33 -4.46
C TYR A 61 6.36 1.38 -5.62
N CYS A 62 5.32 0.95 -6.34
CA CYS A 62 5.39 -0.13 -7.33
C CYS A 62 4.73 0.25 -8.66
N ASP A 63 5.15 -0.42 -9.74
CA ASP A 63 4.66 -0.18 -11.10
C ASP A 63 3.38 -0.96 -11.42
N LEU A 64 3.18 -2.16 -10.88
CA LEU A 64 2.02 -2.97 -11.25
C LEU A 64 0.73 -2.59 -10.49
N PRO A 65 -0.44 -2.67 -11.14
CA PRO A 65 -0.61 -2.83 -12.58
C PRO A 65 -0.21 -1.54 -13.34
N ASP A 66 0.35 -1.68 -14.55
CA ASP A 66 0.98 -0.58 -15.32
C ASP A 66 0.08 0.65 -15.47
N ASN A 67 -1.23 0.44 -15.64
CA ASN A 67 -2.21 1.51 -15.81
C ASN A 67 -2.42 2.38 -14.56
N TYR A 68 -1.82 2.03 -13.43
CA TYR A 68 -1.84 2.81 -12.20
C TYR A 68 -0.53 3.55 -11.95
N LEU A 69 0.57 3.24 -12.64
CA LEU A 69 1.86 3.88 -12.40
C LEU A 69 1.79 5.39 -12.63
N GLU A 70 1.21 5.82 -13.75
CA GLU A 70 1.03 7.26 -14.06
C GLU A 70 0.25 7.99 -12.95
N ILE A 71 -0.82 7.37 -12.45
CA ILE A 71 -1.63 7.94 -11.36
C ILE A 71 -0.82 8.03 -10.06
N ARG A 72 -0.02 7.01 -9.74
CA ARG A 72 0.85 7.01 -8.55
C ARG A 72 1.90 8.11 -8.64
N GLU A 73 2.54 8.26 -9.79
CA GLU A 73 3.54 9.31 -10.01
C GLU A 73 2.92 10.70 -9.87
N LEU A 74 1.74 10.94 -10.46
CA LEU A 74 1.00 12.19 -10.26
C LEU A 74 0.69 12.46 -8.78
N GLN A 75 0.29 11.44 -8.03
CA GLN A 75 0.02 11.55 -6.59
C GLN A 75 1.29 11.84 -5.79
N ILE A 76 2.41 11.21 -6.13
CA ILE A 76 3.72 11.42 -5.50
C ILE A 76 4.20 12.85 -5.74
N GLU A 77 4.11 13.33 -6.98
CA GLU A 77 4.51 14.69 -7.33
C GLU A 77 3.62 15.74 -6.65
N GLU A 78 2.32 15.47 -6.48
CA GLU A 78 1.47 16.32 -5.65
C GLU A 78 1.90 16.27 -4.17
N PHE A 79 2.20 15.08 -3.64
CA PHE A 79 2.60 14.91 -2.24
C PHE A 79 3.91 15.63 -1.91
N LYS A 80 4.90 15.58 -2.82
CA LYS A 80 6.19 16.31 -2.73
C LYS A 80 6.05 17.81 -2.60
N LYS A 81 4.94 18.41 -3.06
CA LYS A 81 4.70 19.87 -2.90
C LYS A 81 4.43 20.26 -1.45
N HIS A 82 4.01 19.31 -0.62
CA HIS A 82 3.55 19.56 0.74
C HIS A 82 4.48 18.99 1.81
N ILE A 83 5.22 17.91 1.48
CA ILE A 83 6.09 17.19 2.41
C ILE A 83 7.35 16.78 1.65
N ASP A 84 8.51 16.96 2.27
CA ASP A 84 9.77 16.45 1.74
C ASP A 84 9.84 14.93 1.92
N ILE A 85 10.00 14.20 0.82
CA ILE A 85 9.98 12.74 0.79
C ILE A 85 11.09 12.21 -0.12
N THR A 86 11.70 11.09 0.30
CA THR A 86 12.52 10.25 -0.57
C THR A 86 11.64 9.16 -1.17
N THR A 87 11.81 8.86 -2.45
CA THR A 87 10.97 7.87 -3.15
C THR A 87 11.81 6.79 -3.81
N LYS A 88 11.35 5.52 -3.74
CA LYS A 88 11.94 4.40 -4.49
C LYS A 88 10.86 3.59 -5.19
N LEU A 89 11.00 3.46 -6.52
CA LEU A 89 10.15 2.61 -7.35
C LEU A 89 10.72 1.19 -7.41
N TYR A 90 9.85 0.19 -7.28
CA TYR A 90 10.15 -1.20 -7.62
C TYR A 90 9.41 -1.59 -8.90
N ILE A 91 10.18 -2.09 -9.87
CA ILE A 91 9.70 -2.56 -11.17
C ILE A 91 9.21 -4.01 -11.06
N ASP A 92 8.29 -4.42 -11.92
CA ASP A 92 7.67 -5.74 -11.94
C ASP A 92 7.11 -6.15 -10.57
N THR A 93 6.53 -5.20 -9.83
CA THR A 93 6.13 -5.39 -8.43
C THR A 93 4.69 -4.96 -8.19
N GLY A 94 3.91 -5.79 -7.50
CA GLY A 94 2.52 -5.51 -7.15
C GLY A 94 2.37 -4.76 -5.82
N HIS A 95 1.11 -4.45 -5.48
CA HIS A 95 0.78 -3.69 -4.26
C HIS A 95 1.32 -4.32 -2.96
N LEU A 96 1.33 -5.65 -2.88
CA LEU A 96 1.92 -6.38 -1.76
C LEU A 96 3.42 -6.55 -1.99
N MET A 97 4.13 -5.44 -2.13
CA MET A 97 5.53 -5.38 -2.52
C MET A 97 6.40 -6.28 -1.61
N HIS A 98 6.12 -6.27 -0.30
CA HIS A 98 6.82 -7.07 0.71
C HIS A 98 6.60 -8.59 0.58
N TRP A 99 5.60 -9.03 -0.19
CA TRP A 99 5.44 -10.44 -0.57
C TRP A 99 6.22 -10.76 -1.84
N ASP A 100 6.22 -9.84 -2.80
CA ASP A 100 6.87 -10.00 -4.11
C ASP A 100 8.40 -9.91 -4.01
N ARG A 101 8.93 -8.94 -3.24
CA ARG A 101 10.36 -8.66 -3.06
C ARG A 101 10.74 -8.52 -1.57
N PRO A 102 10.56 -9.58 -0.76
CA PRO A 102 10.69 -9.50 0.69
C PRO A 102 12.09 -9.09 1.18
N GLU A 103 13.14 -9.61 0.54
CA GLU A 103 14.53 -9.39 0.95
C GLU A 103 14.98 -7.96 0.61
N GLU A 104 14.77 -7.53 -0.64
CA GLU A 104 15.11 -6.18 -1.09
C GLU A 104 14.39 -5.10 -0.26
N ILE A 105 13.08 -5.28 0.01
CA ILE A 105 12.32 -4.31 0.80
C ILE A 105 12.78 -4.28 2.25
N ALA A 106 13.06 -5.44 2.85
CA ALA A 106 13.59 -5.48 4.21
C ALA A 106 14.95 -4.77 4.30
N GLU A 107 15.84 -5.01 3.33
CA GLU A 107 17.14 -4.36 3.25
C GLU A 107 17.00 -2.83 3.10
N ASP A 108 16.17 -2.35 2.17
CA ASP A 108 15.96 -0.91 1.97
C ASP A 108 15.36 -0.22 3.19
N VAL A 109 14.40 -0.86 3.86
CA VAL A 109 13.82 -0.34 5.10
C VAL A 109 14.87 -0.28 6.20
N LEU A 110 15.69 -1.33 6.35
CA LEU A 110 16.77 -1.33 7.35
C LEU A 110 17.80 -0.23 7.05
N ASN A 111 18.22 -0.09 5.80
CA ASN A 111 19.17 0.93 5.37
C ASN A 111 18.65 2.36 5.56
N TRP A 112 17.34 2.58 5.52
CA TRP A 112 16.74 3.89 5.80
C TRP A 112 16.90 4.33 7.26
N PHE A 113 17.01 3.39 8.19
CA PHE A 113 17.13 3.68 9.63
C PHE A 113 18.58 3.80 10.12
N ILE A 114 19.57 3.58 9.25
CA ILE A 114 21.01 3.63 9.57
C ILE A 114 21.56 5.00 9.17
#